data_AF-A0A401KCT1-F1
#
_entry.id   AF-A0A401KCT1-F1
#
_cell.length_a   1.000
_cell.length_b   1.000
_cell.length_c   1.000
_cell.angle_alpha   90.00
_cell.angle_beta   90.00
_cell.angle_gamma   90.00
#
_symmetry.space_group_name_H-M   'P 1'
#
loop_
_entity.id
_entity.type
_entity.pdbx_description
1 polymer ?
#
loop_
_entity_poly.entity_id
_entity_poly.type
_entity_poly.pdbx_seq_one_letter_code
_entity_poly.pdbx_strand_id
1 'polypeptide(L)'
;MSFRIELDVSVRESFGDYRYHIYDGDRLIARYWHDYRGDEHGIEFVDGLRESWPVGRMVDFIEGGGPTPLVLSARALVYLAAKQVN
;
A
#
# COMPACT_ATOMS: atom_id res chain seq x y z
N MET A 1 16.38 2.79 -3.04
CA MET A 1 15.07 2.76 -2.37
C MET A 1 14.74 1.32 -2.06
N SER A 2 14.38 1.04 -0.82
CA SER A 2 13.99 -0.31 -0.38
C SER A 2 12.63 -0.18 0.30
N PHE A 3 11.59 -0.23 -0.53
CA PHE A 3 10.23 -0.08 -0.03
C PHE A 3 9.76 -1.38 0.62
N ARG A 4 9.13 -1.26 1.79
CA ARG A 4 8.50 -2.37 2.51
C ARG A 4 7.03 -2.04 2.77
N ILE A 5 6.18 -3.05 2.71
CA ILE A 5 4.77 -2.95 3.07
C ILE A 5 4.47 -3.86 4.27
N GLU A 6 3.66 -3.36 5.20
CA GLU A 6 3.22 -4.10 6.38
C GLU A 6 1.72 -3.95 6.57
N LEU A 7 1.05 -5.04 6.95
CA LEU A 7 -0.37 -4.99 7.32
C LEU A 7 -0.54 -4.27 8.66
N ASP A 8 -1.41 -3.27 8.69
CA ASP A 8 -1.83 -2.63 9.93
C ASP A 8 -2.87 -3.50 10.64
N VAL A 9 -2.39 -4.32 11.58
CA VAL A 9 -3.22 -5.25 12.36
C VAL A 9 -4.07 -4.56 13.43
N SER A 10 -3.84 -3.28 13.72
CA SER A 10 -4.52 -2.57 14.80
C SER A 10 -5.97 -2.20 14.47
N VAL A 11 -6.34 -2.21 13.19
CA VAL A 11 -7.64 -1.70 12.69
C VAL A 11 -8.59 -2.83 12.26
N ARG A 12 -8.34 -4.08 12.69
CA ARG A 12 -9.05 -5.24 12.12
C ARG A 12 -10.49 -5.40 12.67
N GLU A 13 -11.39 -4.53 12.23
CA GLU A 13 -12.84 -4.75 12.31
C GLU A 13 -13.23 -5.85 11.31
N SER A 14 -14.18 -6.72 11.68
CA SER A 14 -14.55 -7.93 10.90
C SER A 14 -15.04 -7.65 9.47
N PHE A 15 -15.30 -6.38 9.11
CA PHE A 15 -15.71 -5.92 7.78
C PHE A 15 -15.05 -4.60 7.36
N GLY A 16 -13.93 -4.22 8.01
CA GLY A 16 -13.21 -2.98 7.72
C GLY A 16 -12.26 -3.12 6.53
N ASP A 17 -11.79 -1.98 6.03
CA ASP A 17 -10.76 -1.93 5.00
C ASP A 17 -9.48 -2.60 5.47
N TYR A 18 -8.81 -3.30 4.56
CA TYR A 18 -7.43 -3.70 4.78
C TYR A 18 -6.55 -2.46 4.67
N ARG A 19 -5.74 -2.22 5.71
CA ARG A 19 -4.84 -1.07 5.78
C ARG A 19 -3.40 -1.51 5.91
N TYR A 20 -2.51 -0.76 5.30
CA TYR A 20 -1.11 -1.09 5.19
C TYR A 20 -0.23 0.14 5.39
N HIS A 21 0.90 -0.07 6.04
CA HIS A 21 1.97 0.92 6.14
C HIS A 21 3.02 0.65 5.08
N ILE A 22 3.46 1.71 4.38
CA ILE A 22 4.51 1.66 3.38
C ILE A 22 5.70 2.46 3.90
N TYR A 23 6.87 1.81 3.93
CA TYR A 23 8.12 2.37 4.43
C TYR A 23 9.15 2.47 3.31
N ASP A 24 10.00 3.50 3.35
CA ASP A 24 11.31 3.51 2.67
C ASP A 24 12.41 3.41 3.74
N GLY A 25 13.06 2.25 3.80
CA GLY A 25 13.87 1.90 4.97
C GLY A 25 13.01 1.85 6.23
N ASP A 26 13.34 2.67 7.23
CA ASP A 26 12.59 2.77 8.49
C ASP A 26 11.57 3.93 8.51
N ARG A 27 11.50 4.73 7.44
CA ARG A 27 10.63 5.90 7.36
C ARG A 27 9.28 5.52 6.78
N LEU A 28 8.19 5.74 7.51
CA LEU A 28 6.84 5.68 6.96
C LEU A 28 6.67 6.78 5.91
N ILE A 29 6.29 6.39 4.69
CA ILE A 29 6.08 7.32 3.57
C ILE A 29 4.63 7.40 3.11
N ALA A 30 3.85 6.33 3.30
CA ALA A 30 2.45 6.29 2.91
C ALA A 30 1.66 5.21 3.66
N ARG A 31 0.34 5.33 3.58
CA ARG A 31 -0.64 4.34 4.01
C ARG A 31 -1.46 3.92 2.80
N TYR A 32 -1.53 2.62 2.55
CA TYR A 32 -2.37 2.07 1.49
C TYR A 32 -3.58 1.37 2.10
N TRP A 33 -4.69 1.37 1.41
CA TRP A 33 -5.88 0.65 1.82
C TRP A 33 -6.61 0.05 0.64
N HIS A 34 -7.33 -1.03 0.88
CA HIS A 34 -8.34 -1.54 -0.03
C HIS A 34 -9.53 -2.11 0.76
N ASP A 35 -10.71 -2.06 0.17
CA ASP A 35 -11.91 -2.66 0.78
C ASP A 35 -11.80 -4.20 0.85
N TYR A 36 -12.78 -4.86 1.48
CA TYR A 36 -12.75 -6.31 1.63
C TYR A 36 -12.69 -7.09 0.30
N ARG A 37 -13.22 -6.52 -0.80
CA ARG A 37 -13.26 -7.15 -2.12
C ARG A 37 -12.03 -6.82 -2.97
N GLY A 38 -11.25 -5.81 -2.57
CA GLY A 38 -10.21 -5.21 -3.39
C GLY A 38 -10.75 -4.39 -4.56
N ASP A 39 -12.04 -4.02 -4.53
CA ASP A 39 -12.68 -3.24 -5.59
C ASP A 39 -12.26 -1.78 -5.43
N GLU A 40 -12.49 -1.18 -4.26
CA GLU A 40 -11.98 0.15 -3.94
C GLU A 40 -10.65 0.10 -3.20
N HIS A 41 -9.76 1.03 -3.56
CA HIS A 41 -8.46 1.15 -2.93
C HIS A 41 -7.80 2.51 -3.18
N GLY A 42 -6.86 2.86 -2.33
CA GLY A 42 -6.14 4.12 -2.43
C GLY A 42 -4.90 4.17 -1.57
N ILE A 43 -4.18 5.29 -1.72
CA ILE A 43 -2.96 5.59 -0.98
C ILE A 43 -3.02 7.01 -0.41
N GLU A 44 -2.54 7.17 0.80
CA GLU A 44 -2.34 8.45 1.48
C GLU A 44 -0.87 8.59 1.88
N PHE A 45 -0.19 9.57 1.31
CA PHE A 45 1.19 9.90 1.65
C PHE A 45 1.26 10.73 2.95
N VAL A 46 2.41 10.67 3.63
CA VAL A 46 2.61 11.41 4.89
C VAL A 46 2.60 12.94 4.73
N ASP A 47 2.75 13.44 3.51
CA ASP A 47 2.62 14.85 3.16
C ASP A 47 1.15 15.30 2.95
N GLY A 48 0.20 14.35 3.04
CA GLY A 48 -1.23 14.58 2.87
C GLY A 48 -1.74 14.36 1.44
N LEU A 49 -0.88 14.05 0.47
CA LEU A 49 -1.32 13.68 -0.88
C LEU A 49 -2.12 12.37 -0.81
N ARG A 50 -3.28 12.35 -1.48
CA ARG A 50 -4.17 11.18 -1.55
C ARG A 50 -4.47 10.87 -3.00
N GLU A 51 -4.34 9.59 -3.36
CA GLU A 51 -4.65 9.10 -4.69
C GLU A 51 -5.47 7.83 -4.61
N SER A 52 -6.55 7.78 -5.39
CA SER A 52 -7.33 6.57 -5.59
C SER A 52 -6.72 5.80 -6.76
N TRP A 53 -6.72 4.46 -6.70
CA TRP A 53 -6.28 3.60 -7.80
C TRP A 53 -4.84 3.87 -8.32
N PRO A 54 -3.80 3.93 -7.45
CA PRO A 54 -2.47 4.45 -7.81
C PRO A 54 -1.75 3.70 -8.95
N VAL A 55 -2.12 2.44 -9.23
CA VAL A 55 -1.49 1.61 -10.27
C VAL A 55 -2.49 0.80 -11.10
N GLY A 56 -3.77 1.14 -11.07
CA GLY A 56 -4.83 0.33 -11.68
C GLY A 56 -5.48 -0.56 -10.63
N ARG A 57 -5.29 -1.88 -10.66
CA ARG A 57 -5.97 -2.80 -9.72
C ARG A 57 -5.21 -2.93 -8.40
N MET A 58 -5.90 -3.37 -7.34
CA MET A 58 -5.24 -3.64 -6.05
C MET A 58 -4.09 -4.66 -6.18
N VAL A 59 -4.29 -5.72 -6.97
CA VAL A 59 -3.25 -6.73 -7.27
C VAL A 59 -2.09 -6.20 -8.11
N ASP A 60 -2.26 -5.06 -8.79
CA ASP A 60 -1.15 -4.36 -9.43
C ASP A 60 -0.33 -3.57 -8.42
N PHE A 61 -0.78 -3.43 -7.17
CA PHE A 61 -0.08 -2.72 -6.10
C PHE A 61 0.55 -3.66 -5.08
N ILE A 62 -0.23 -4.63 -4.59
CA ILE A 62 0.17 -5.60 -3.56
C ILE A 62 0.17 -7.00 -4.16
N GLU A 63 1.20 -7.77 -3.83
CA GLU A 63 1.31 -9.19 -4.15
C GLU A 63 1.50 -10.01 -2.87
N GLY A 64 1.16 -11.29 -2.95
CA GLY A 64 1.25 -12.22 -1.82
C GLY A 64 0.09 -12.10 -0.84
N GLY A 65 0.34 -12.42 0.43
CA GLY A 65 -0.68 -12.51 1.47
C GLY A 65 -1.12 -13.95 1.75
N GLY A 66 -1.69 -14.17 2.94
CA GLY A 66 -1.99 -15.51 3.44
C GLY A 66 -0.70 -16.27 3.79
N PRO A 67 -0.37 -17.41 3.14
CA PRO A 67 0.85 -18.15 3.41
C PRO A 67 2.11 -17.54 2.79
N THR A 68 1.97 -16.59 1.83
CA THR A 68 3.10 -15.93 1.18
C THR A 68 3.37 -14.55 1.79
N PRO A 69 4.64 -14.11 1.83
CA PRO A 69 4.97 -12.76 2.30
C PRO A 69 4.23 -11.70 1.50
N LEU A 70 3.69 -10.70 2.20
CA LEU A 70 3.08 -9.52 1.61
C LEU A 70 4.18 -8.61 1.05
N VAL A 71 4.13 -8.31 -0.24
CA VAL A 71 5.14 -7.46 -0.91
C VAL A 71 4.49 -6.46 -1.85
N LEU A 72 5.24 -5.42 -2.21
CA LEU A 72 4.86 -4.46 -3.25
C LEU A 72 5.18 -5.05 -4.63
N SER A 73 4.27 -4.89 -5.58
CA SER A 73 4.51 -5.29 -6.97
C SER A 73 5.62 -4.44 -7.60
N ALA A 74 6.18 -4.90 -8.72
CA ALA A 74 7.12 -4.10 -9.50
C ALA A 74 6.52 -2.74 -9.95
N ARG A 75 5.21 -2.70 -10.26
CA ARG A 75 4.52 -1.47 -10.66
C ARG A 75 4.38 -0.50 -9.49
N ALA A 76 4.06 -1.00 -8.30
CA ALA A 76 4.02 -0.19 -7.08
C ALA A 76 5.39 0.41 -6.75
N LEU A 77 6.46 -0.37 -6.88
CA LEU A 77 7.83 0.12 -6.64
C LEU A 77 8.20 1.27 -7.58
N VAL A 78 7.88 1.16 -8.88
CA VAL A 78 8.11 2.24 -9.86
C VAL A 78 7.28 3.48 -9.53
N TYR A 79 5.99 3.28 -9.20
CA TYR A 79 5.11 4.37 -8.79
C TYR A 79 5.63 5.11 -7.55
N LEU A 80 5.99 4.38 -6.49
CA LEU A 80 6.51 4.96 -5.24
C LEU A 80 7.85 5.67 -5.46
N ALA A 81 8.75 5.09 -6.26
CA ALA A 81 10.01 5.73 -6.60
C ALA A 81 9.80 7.08 -7.31
N ALA A 82 8.86 7.16 -8.24
CA ALA A 82 8.52 8.41 -8.92
C ALA A 82 7.95 9.47 -7.96
N LYS A 83 7.23 9.05 -6.90
CA LYS A 83 6.66 9.95 -5.88
C LYS A 83 7.66 10.45 -4.84
N GLN A 84 8.77 9.74 -4.61
CA GLN A 84 9.81 10.14 -3.66
C GLN A 84 10.86 11.10 -4.25
N VAL A 85 10.81 11.38 -5.55
CA VAL A 85 11.76 12.27 -6.24
C VAL A 85 11.20 13.71 -6.40
N ASN A 86 9.93 13.94 -6.04
CA ASN A 86 9.32 15.27 -5.95
C ASN A 86 9.23 15.73 -4.49
#